data_AF-A0A514LK79-F1
#
_entry.id   AF-A0A514LK79-F1
#
_cell.length_a   1.000
_cell.length_b   1.000
_cell.length_c   1.000
_cell.angle_alpha   90.00
_cell.angle_beta   90.00
_cell.angle_gamma   90.00
#
_symmetry.space_group_name_H-M   'P 1'
#
loop_
_entity.id
_entity.type
_entity.pdbx_description
1 polymer ?
#
loop_
_entity_poly.entity_id
_entity_poly.type
_entity_poly.pdbx_seq_one_letter_code
_entity_poly.pdbx_strand_id
1 'polypeptide(L)'
;MNISIRLNIWNNMLFYWRTLDISQHILCIASGDKYVCELQLERLEKNGEVRGHKNRFKTEDYVKEALALLNKQKVFDSRIDDAFIDQYIDLLEQRREYYEGPGADSEYGWDQDIEQWYRKMMGKCSYFPEETRAVRQSYSAQLYNLLNDLNNLTILREEDTKLSKNEKQEIIDQVFMQKGNPTLKKIAKVIDAAEEDIRGYRINKKEQPEFTTLDLIKDLRKIDPSLTKLSVSELDQIAEILTVWQDDADKKDKLDELELNMKGSIVTELASLNFSSTHSLSLKAINLLLPDLWETDKNQMQLFSEKGLFPKKVELKGRNKIPYEYVDDLILSPVVKRSFIQSIRIVNALIEKYGEPKTIVIELAREKNSKDRQKFLRKMQRENETLNQQVREKLDERDLVEKSGMFNKLRFWHLQEGRCLYSLKPIEIEDLIQNPAKYEIDHIIPRSVSFDDSQANKVLVHTEENQKKGNKTPYHYLKSGQSEIAYDKFKSHVLQLAKTKDKMSKKKRNYLLEERDINKFDVQKEFINRNLVDTRYATRELMILLKAYFKENDREVVVKPINGSFTNYLRKLWGLHKDRDEDYKHHAQDALIVAMAGYLLETKDLFKQQNIMIDNERIVSVK
;
A
#
# COMPACT_ATOMS: atom_id res chain seq x y z
N MET A 1 2.21 -13.54 -2.23
CA MET A 1 1.94 -14.69 -1.31
C MET A 1 0.61 -14.59 -0.54
N ASN A 2 0.23 -13.44 0.03
CA ASN A 2 -1.03 -13.34 0.80
C ASN A 2 -2.31 -13.49 -0.02
N ILE A 3 -2.34 -13.18 -1.32
CA ILE A 3 -3.58 -13.30 -2.11
C ILE A 3 -3.91 -14.76 -2.44
N SER A 4 -2.91 -15.64 -2.69
CA SER A 4 -3.19 -17.06 -2.99
C SER A 4 -3.53 -17.85 -1.73
N ILE A 5 -2.89 -17.52 -0.60
CA ILE A 5 -3.24 -18.10 0.70
C ILE A 5 -4.59 -17.53 1.14
N ARG A 6 -4.84 -16.23 1.03
CA ARG A 6 -6.17 -15.66 1.31
C ARG A 6 -7.24 -16.14 0.34
N LEU A 7 -6.95 -16.40 -0.94
CA LEU A 7 -7.91 -16.97 -1.90
C LEU A 7 -8.16 -18.45 -1.63
N ASN A 8 -7.14 -19.23 -1.24
CA ASN A 8 -7.35 -20.62 -0.84
C ASN A 8 -8.07 -20.70 0.52
N ILE A 9 -7.74 -19.83 1.47
CA ILE A 9 -8.45 -19.70 2.74
C ILE A 9 -9.87 -19.22 2.49
N TRP A 10 -10.08 -18.22 1.62
CA TRP A 10 -11.41 -17.75 1.25
C TRP A 10 -12.21 -18.79 0.51
N ASN A 11 -11.63 -19.52 -0.45
CA ASN A 11 -12.31 -20.60 -1.17
C ASN A 11 -12.60 -21.79 -0.25
N ASN A 12 -11.68 -22.13 0.66
CA ASN A 12 -11.90 -23.15 1.68
C ASN A 12 -12.93 -22.70 2.72
N MET A 13 -12.96 -21.41 3.10
CA MET A 13 -13.99 -20.82 3.95
C MET A 13 -15.34 -20.83 3.22
N LEU A 14 -15.43 -20.36 1.99
CA LEU A 14 -16.65 -20.38 1.17
C LEU A 14 -17.17 -21.81 1.01
N PHE A 15 -16.28 -22.77 0.78
CA PHE A 15 -16.64 -24.18 0.70
C PHE A 15 -17.08 -24.72 2.07
N TYR A 16 -16.40 -24.34 3.15
CA TYR A 16 -16.76 -24.68 4.53
C TYR A 16 -18.15 -24.14 4.91
N TRP A 17 -18.39 -22.84 4.72
CA TRP A 17 -19.67 -22.17 4.92
C TRP A 17 -20.77 -22.82 4.08
N ARG A 18 -20.52 -23.09 2.80
CA ARG A 18 -21.49 -23.78 1.94
C ARG A 18 -21.81 -25.20 2.44
N THR A 19 -20.82 -25.96 2.93
CA THR A 19 -21.06 -27.30 3.50
C THR A 19 -21.81 -27.26 4.83
N LEU A 20 -21.57 -26.23 5.65
CA LEU A 20 -22.28 -25.97 6.90
C LEU A 20 -23.72 -25.55 6.63
N ASP A 21 -23.95 -24.58 5.73
CA ASP A 21 -25.27 -24.12 5.33
C ASP A 21 -26.10 -25.28 4.77
N ILE A 22 -25.50 -26.13 3.92
CA ILE A 22 -26.19 -27.32 3.40
C ILE A 22 -26.53 -28.29 4.55
N SER A 23 -25.62 -28.52 5.48
CA SER A 23 -25.87 -29.44 6.60
C SER A 23 -26.95 -28.88 7.54
N GLN A 24 -26.91 -27.58 7.85
CA GLN A 24 -27.91 -26.86 8.63
C GLN A 24 -29.27 -26.84 7.92
N HIS A 25 -29.28 -26.61 6.61
CA HIS A 25 -30.50 -26.64 5.80
C HIS A 25 -31.11 -28.05 5.76
N ILE A 26 -30.30 -29.11 5.68
CA ILE A 26 -30.78 -30.50 5.76
C ILE A 26 -31.32 -30.83 7.15
N LEU A 27 -30.66 -30.34 8.21
CA LEU A 27 -31.16 -30.46 9.59
C LEU A 27 -32.49 -29.72 9.78
N CYS A 28 -32.70 -28.58 9.10
CA CYS A 28 -33.94 -27.80 9.19
C CYS A 28 -35.09 -28.26 8.26
N ILE A 29 -34.79 -28.83 7.07
CA ILE A 29 -35.80 -29.16 6.04
C ILE A 29 -36.37 -30.57 6.18
N ALA A 30 -35.61 -31.53 6.72
CA ALA A 30 -36.19 -32.83 7.02
C ALA A 30 -37.28 -32.62 8.07
N SER A 31 -38.52 -33.03 7.79
CA SER A 31 -39.75 -32.69 8.52
C SER A 31 -39.83 -33.27 9.95
N GLY A 32 -38.92 -32.86 10.82
CA GLY A 32 -38.73 -33.29 12.21
C GLY A 32 -37.28 -33.03 12.58
N ASP A 33 -37.03 -32.28 13.67
CA ASP A 33 -35.71 -31.95 14.24
C ASP A 33 -34.79 -33.20 14.28
N LYS A 34 -33.99 -33.43 13.24
CA LYS A 34 -33.03 -34.53 13.24
C LYS A 34 -31.78 -34.14 14.01
N TYR A 35 -31.24 -35.06 14.78
CA TYR A 35 -29.93 -34.92 15.38
C TYR A 35 -28.83 -35.27 14.37
N VAL A 36 -27.59 -34.86 14.66
CA VAL A 36 -26.45 -35.09 13.77
C VAL A 36 -26.22 -36.59 13.55
N CYS A 37 -26.36 -37.41 14.59
CA CYS A 37 -26.21 -38.86 14.54
C CYS A 37 -27.25 -39.53 13.62
N GLU A 38 -28.50 -39.06 13.60
CA GLU A 38 -29.54 -39.59 12.72
C GLU A 38 -29.21 -39.30 11.25
N LEU A 39 -28.76 -38.08 10.96
CA LEU A 39 -28.35 -37.72 9.61
C LEU A 39 -27.07 -38.47 9.17
N GLN A 40 -26.13 -38.68 10.10
CA GLN A 40 -24.95 -39.51 9.84
C GLN A 40 -25.33 -40.96 9.59
N LEU A 41 -26.27 -41.52 10.36
CA LEU A 41 -26.79 -42.87 10.16
C LEU A 41 -27.47 -43.01 8.79
N GLU A 42 -28.32 -42.06 8.41
CA GLU A 42 -28.95 -42.08 7.08
C GLU A 42 -27.94 -42.02 5.95
N ARG A 43 -26.84 -41.27 6.12
CA ARG A 43 -25.75 -41.21 5.12
C ARG A 43 -25.00 -42.52 5.05
N LEU A 44 -24.75 -43.16 6.19
CA LEU A 44 -24.14 -44.48 6.26
C LEU A 44 -25.00 -45.51 5.52
N GLU A 45 -26.30 -45.52 5.79
CA GLU A 45 -27.26 -46.46 5.19
C GLU A 45 -27.45 -46.23 3.69
N LYS A 46 -27.55 -44.96 3.25
CA LYS A 46 -27.80 -44.62 1.84
C LYS A 46 -26.55 -44.64 0.96
N ASN A 47 -25.43 -44.15 1.48
CA ASN A 47 -24.22 -43.91 0.69
C ASN A 47 -23.04 -44.82 1.08
N GLY A 48 -23.16 -45.60 2.17
CA GLY A 48 -22.08 -46.44 2.67
C GLY A 48 -20.94 -45.68 3.36
N GLU A 49 -21.02 -44.36 3.47
CA GLU A 49 -19.98 -43.51 4.04
C GLU A 49 -20.55 -42.33 4.84
N VAL A 50 -19.85 -41.97 5.93
CA VAL A 50 -20.15 -40.79 6.75
C VAL A 50 -19.06 -39.73 6.65
N ARG A 51 -17.79 -40.14 6.63
CA ARG A 51 -16.63 -39.25 6.71
C ARG A 51 -16.44 -38.45 5.42
N GLY A 52 -15.78 -37.30 5.52
CA GLY A 52 -15.44 -36.45 4.37
C GLY A 52 -15.97 -35.02 4.51
N HIS A 53 -15.97 -34.28 3.41
CA HIS A 53 -16.34 -32.85 3.41
C HIS A 53 -17.78 -32.57 3.86
N LYS A 54 -18.69 -33.53 3.67
CA LYS A 54 -20.10 -33.42 4.06
C LYS A 54 -20.29 -33.64 5.58
N ASN A 55 -19.31 -34.18 6.29
CA ASN A 55 -19.37 -34.46 7.74
C ASN A 55 -18.94 -33.26 8.58
N ARG A 56 -19.45 -32.07 8.26
CA ARG A 56 -19.13 -30.82 8.94
C ARG A 56 -20.43 -30.25 9.49
N PHE A 57 -20.49 -30.10 10.80
CA PHE A 57 -21.63 -29.62 11.56
C PHE A 57 -21.18 -28.54 12.54
N LYS A 58 -22.11 -27.74 13.06
CA LYS A 58 -21.77 -26.79 14.11
C LYS A 58 -21.58 -27.54 15.42
N THR A 59 -20.73 -27.02 16.30
CA THR A 59 -20.62 -27.53 17.67
C THR A 59 -21.97 -27.47 18.38
N GLU A 60 -22.74 -26.40 18.18
CA GLU A 60 -24.12 -26.24 18.68
C GLU A 60 -25.04 -27.41 18.31
N ASP A 61 -24.90 -27.97 17.10
CA ASP A 61 -25.72 -29.10 16.64
C ASP A 61 -25.38 -30.38 17.43
N TYR A 62 -24.09 -30.60 17.71
CA TYR A 62 -23.62 -31.70 18.56
C TYR A 62 -24.00 -31.49 20.03
N VAL A 63 -23.98 -30.26 20.53
CA VAL A 63 -24.44 -29.93 21.90
C VAL A 63 -25.93 -30.19 22.04
N LYS A 64 -26.76 -29.77 21.06
CA LYS A 64 -28.20 -30.06 21.03
C LYS A 64 -28.47 -31.57 21.08
N GLU A 65 -27.73 -32.35 20.30
CA GLU A 65 -27.80 -33.81 20.31
C GLU A 65 -27.35 -34.42 21.65
N ALA A 66 -26.20 -34.00 22.17
CA ALA A 66 -25.66 -34.52 23.41
C ALA A 66 -26.59 -34.24 24.59
N LEU A 67 -27.16 -33.04 24.68
CA LEU A 67 -28.16 -32.67 25.68
C LEU A 67 -29.40 -33.56 25.59
N ALA A 68 -29.94 -33.79 24.39
CA ALA A 68 -31.10 -34.66 24.21
C ALA A 68 -30.81 -36.10 24.64
N LEU A 69 -29.63 -36.62 24.27
CA LEU A 69 -29.17 -37.96 24.65
C LEU A 69 -29.02 -38.07 26.18
N LEU A 70 -28.27 -37.16 26.80
CA LEU A 70 -27.96 -37.20 28.23
C LEU A 70 -29.21 -37.00 29.09
N ASN A 71 -30.11 -36.07 28.73
CA ASN A 71 -31.38 -35.88 29.42
C ASN A 71 -32.26 -37.13 29.34
N LYS A 72 -32.21 -37.88 28.23
CA LYS A 72 -32.91 -39.16 28.12
C LYS A 72 -32.26 -40.24 29.00
N GLN A 73 -30.93 -40.31 29.03
CA GLN A 73 -30.18 -41.29 29.85
C GLN A 73 -30.30 -41.04 31.35
N LYS A 74 -30.40 -39.78 31.79
CA LYS A 74 -30.66 -39.37 33.17
C LYS A 74 -31.89 -40.05 33.80
N VAL A 75 -32.89 -40.41 32.99
CA VAL A 75 -34.09 -41.15 33.45
C VAL A 75 -33.76 -42.61 33.82
N PHE A 76 -32.72 -43.19 33.23
CA PHE A 76 -32.35 -44.59 33.39
C PHE A 76 -31.16 -44.80 34.34
N ASP A 77 -30.31 -43.79 34.52
CA ASP A 77 -29.11 -43.87 35.36
C ASP A 77 -28.98 -42.64 36.25
N SER A 78 -29.17 -42.83 37.55
CA SER A 78 -29.11 -41.75 38.56
C SER A 78 -27.71 -41.16 38.76
N ARG A 79 -26.66 -41.75 38.16
CA ARG A 79 -25.30 -41.18 38.16
C ARG A 79 -25.15 -40.02 37.18
N ILE A 80 -26.08 -39.89 36.22
CA ILE A 80 -26.13 -38.78 35.27
C ILE A 80 -26.98 -37.67 35.89
N ASP A 81 -26.37 -36.87 36.75
CA ASP A 81 -27.00 -35.67 37.33
C ASP A 81 -26.74 -34.42 36.49
N ASP A 82 -27.33 -33.28 36.88
CA ASP A 82 -27.16 -32.03 36.14
C ASP A 82 -25.70 -31.56 36.13
N ALA A 83 -24.96 -31.80 37.22
CA ALA A 83 -23.54 -31.46 37.31
C ALA A 83 -22.69 -32.26 36.30
N PHE A 84 -22.97 -33.56 36.13
CA PHE A 84 -22.32 -34.38 35.11
C PHE A 84 -22.66 -33.89 33.69
N ILE A 85 -23.93 -33.55 33.43
CA ILE A 85 -24.35 -33.03 32.12
C ILE A 85 -23.61 -31.74 31.81
N ASP A 86 -23.58 -30.78 32.74
CA ASP A 86 -22.89 -29.49 32.57
C ASP A 86 -21.39 -29.69 32.30
N GLN A 87 -20.72 -30.57 33.05
CA GLN A 87 -19.30 -30.89 32.84
C GLN A 87 -19.02 -31.53 31.48
N TYR A 88 -19.90 -32.44 31.03
CA TYR A 88 -19.73 -33.09 29.73
C TYR A 88 -19.95 -32.10 28.58
N ILE A 89 -20.95 -31.23 28.68
CA ILE A 89 -21.24 -30.23 27.67
C ILE A 89 -20.11 -29.20 27.59
N ASP A 90 -19.61 -28.73 28.73
CA ASP A 90 -18.41 -27.87 28.79
C ASP A 90 -17.24 -28.54 28.06
N LEU A 91 -16.91 -29.79 28.37
CA LEU A 91 -15.82 -30.51 27.70
C LEU A 91 -16.04 -30.68 26.17
N LEU A 92 -17.29 -30.79 25.73
CA LEU A 92 -17.64 -30.96 24.31
C LEU A 92 -17.50 -29.66 23.52
N GLU A 93 -17.84 -28.51 24.12
CA GLU A 93 -17.85 -27.22 23.43
C GLU A 93 -16.59 -26.39 23.65
N GLN A 94 -15.93 -26.59 24.80
CA GLN A 94 -14.78 -25.83 25.24
C GLN A 94 -13.64 -25.94 24.22
N ARG A 95 -13.13 -24.77 23.86
CA ARG A 95 -11.95 -24.60 23.03
C ARG A 95 -11.15 -23.45 23.61
N ARG A 96 -9.84 -23.50 23.41
CA ARG A 96 -9.01 -22.33 23.72
C ARG A 96 -9.30 -21.22 22.73
N GLU A 97 -9.49 -20.04 23.25
CA GLU A 97 -9.57 -18.83 22.44
C GLU A 97 -8.17 -18.40 21.98
N TYR A 98 -8.14 -17.62 20.90
CA TYR A 98 -6.87 -17.26 20.26
C TYR A 98 -5.98 -16.35 21.12
N TYR A 99 -6.55 -15.65 22.11
CA TYR A 99 -5.88 -14.79 23.08
C TYR A 99 -5.57 -15.48 24.41
N GLU A 100 -6.10 -16.67 24.65
CA GLU A 100 -5.68 -17.51 25.79
C GLU A 100 -4.37 -18.25 25.47
N GLY A 101 -4.24 -18.68 24.22
CA GLY A 101 -3.04 -19.35 23.74
C GLY A 101 -2.83 -20.75 24.33
N PRO A 102 -1.63 -21.31 24.19
CA PRO A 102 -1.30 -22.64 24.72
C PRO A 102 -1.19 -22.64 26.26
N GLY A 103 -1.02 -23.81 26.86
CA GLY A 103 -0.79 -23.94 28.31
C GLY A 103 0.50 -23.25 28.79
N ALA A 104 0.60 -23.04 30.11
CA ALA A 104 1.61 -22.20 30.77
C ALA A 104 3.08 -22.51 30.40
N ASP A 105 3.43 -23.77 30.09
CA ASP A 105 4.82 -24.16 29.79
C ASP A 105 5.21 -24.05 28.31
N SER A 106 4.34 -23.51 27.47
CA SER A 106 4.61 -23.43 26.03
C SER A 106 5.53 -22.25 25.69
N GLU A 107 6.60 -22.52 24.94
CA GLU A 107 7.48 -21.49 24.37
C GLU A 107 6.76 -20.52 23.42
N TYR A 108 5.55 -20.88 22.95
CA TYR A 108 4.69 -20.06 22.11
C TYR A 108 3.60 -19.31 22.90
N GLY A 109 3.56 -19.50 24.22
CA GLY A 109 2.57 -18.93 25.12
C GLY A 109 2.96 -17.59 25.74
N TRP A 110 2.07 -17.12 26.60
CA TRP A 110 2.18 -15.86 27.34
C TRP A 110 1.68 -16.04 28.77
N ASP A 111 1.93 -17.23 29.34
CA ASP A 111 1.56 -17.57 30.72
C ASP A 111 0.05 -17.39 31.01
N GLN A 112 -0.78 -17.45 29.96
CA GLN A 112 -2.21 -17.17 29.99
C GLN A 112 -2.56 -15.73 30.45
N ASP A 113 -1.62 -14.80 30.36
CA ASP A 113 -1.80 -13.37 30.62
C ASP A 113 -2.14 -12.61 29.31
N ILE A 114 -3.38 -12.16 29.19
CA ILE A 114 -3.91 -11.44 28.02
C ILE A 114 -3.19 -10.11 27.81
N GLU A 115 -2.79 -9.42 28.88
CA GLU A 115 -2.05 -8.16 28.76
C GLU A 115 -0.64 -8.44 28.20
N GLN A 116 0.02 -9.48 28.73
CA GLN A 116 1.34 -9.91 28.24
C GLN A 116 1.29 -10.33 26.77
N TRP A 117 0.26 -11.09 26.37
CA TRP A 117 -0.01 -11.44 24.97
C TRP A 117 -0.09 -10.20 24.09
N TYR A 118 -0.98 -9.27 24.45
CA TYR A 118 -1.24 -8.12 23.62
C TYR A 118 0.00 -7.22 23.52
N ARG A 119 0.72 -6.99 24.64
CA ARG A 119 1.95 -6.19 24.67
C ARG A 119 3.08 -6.81 23.85
N LYS A 120 3.21 -8.15 23.81
CA LYS A 120 4.18 -8.86 22.94
C LYS A 120 3.86 -8.69 21.46
N MET A 121 2.57 -8.67 21.11
CA MET A 121 2.11 -8.51 19.71
C MET A 121 2.09 -7.05 19.26
N MET A 122 1.93 -6.12 20.20
CA MET A 122 1.89 -4.68 19.95
C MET A 122 3.27 -4.16 19.52
N GLY A 123 3.30 -3.43 18.39
CA GLY A 123 4.53 -2.81 17.92
C GLY A 123 5.07 -1.73 18.88
N LYS A 124 6.35 -1.39 18.73
CA LYS A 124 7.01 -0.31 19.49
C LYS A 124 6.87 1.06 18.82
N CYS A 125 6.98 2.12 19.63
CA CYS A 125 6.92 3.49 19.14
C CYS A 125 8.13 3.83 18.25
N SER A 126 7.89 4.59 17.18
CA SER A 126 8.94 5.01 16.25
C SER A 126 10.05 5.85 16.90
N TYR A 127 9.74 6.66 17.91
CA TYR A 127 10.67 7.60 18.55
C TYR A 127 11.10 7.18 19.97
N PHE A 128 10.31 6.34 20.65
CA PHE A 128 10.62 5.80 21.97
C PHE A 128 10.55 4.26 21.93
N PRO A 129 11.63 3.58 21.53
CA PRO A 129 11.59 2.15 21.21
C PRO A 129 11.24 1.23 22.38
N GLU A 130 11.48 1.67 23.60
CA GLU A 130 11.13 0.91 24.82
C GLU A 130 9.61 0.92 25.06
N GLU A 131 8.92 1.96 24.59
CA GLU A 131 7.49 2.17 24.77
C GLU A 131 6.67 1.39 23.72
N THR A 132 5.61 0.73 24.18
CA THR A 132 4.61 0.15 23.29
C THR A 132 3.81 1.26 22.60
N ARG A 133 3.26 0.97 21.42
CA ARG A 133 2.39 1.89 20.70
C ARG A 133 1.13 2.21 21.50
N ALA A 134 0.56 3.39 21.30
CA ALA A 134 -0.76 3.70 21.80
C ALA A 134 -1.82 2.87 21.06
N VAL A 135 -2.93 2.59 21.73
CA VAL A 135 -4.14 2.14 21.05
C VAL A 135 -4.61 3.23 20.08
N ARG A 136 -5.06 2.84 18.88
CA ARG A 136 -5.43 3.80 17.85
C ARG A 136 -6.67 4.63 18.25
N GLN A 137 -7.59 4.00 18.97
CA GLN A 137 -8.84 4.58 19.48
C GLN A 137 -8.68 5.33 20.81
N SER A 138 -7.47 5.42 21.37
CA SER A 138 -7.23 6.33 22.51
C SER A 138 -7.63 7.76 22.13
N TYR A 139 -8.21 8.50 23.07
CA TYR A 139 -8.59 9.89 22.84
C TYR A 139 -7.38 10.74 22.47
N SER A 140 -6.27 10.61 23.20
CA SER A 140 -5.02 11.33 22.92
C SER A 140 -4.49 11.05 21.53
N ALA A 141 -4.55 9.79 21.06
CA ALA A 141 -4.12 9.42 19.71
C ALA A 141 -5.01 10.01 18.61
N GLN A 142 -6.32 10.05 18.83
CA GLN A 142 -7.26 10.67 17.89
C GLN A 142 -7.12 12.20 17.88
N LEU A 143 -6.99 12.82 19.04
CA LEU A 143 -6.76 14.26 19.17
C LEU A 143 -5.45 14.68 18.51
N TYR A 144 -4.37 13.93 18.73
CA TYR A 144 -3.09 14.14 18.07
C TYR A 144 -3.21 14.12 16.54
N ASN A 145 -3.92 13.13 16.00
CA ASN A 145 -4.13 13.02 14.56
C ASN A 145 -4.98 14.18 14.01
N LEU A 146 -6.00 14.59 14.77
CA LEU A 146 -6.86 15.71 14.42
C LEU A 146 -6.10 17.04 14.43
N LEU A 147 -5.32 17.34 15.47
CA LEU A 147 -4.52 18.56 15.53
C LEU A 147 -3.49 18.64 14.40
N ASN A 148 -2.91 17.50 14.01
CA ASN A 148 -2.06 17.46 12.81
C ASN A 148 -2.84 17.75 11.53
N ASP A 149 -4.08 17.27 11.38
CA ASP A 149 -4.93 17.65 10.24
C ASP A 149 -5.15 19.17 10.21
N LEU A 150 -5.49 19.76 11.37
CA LEU A 150 -5.78 21.19 11.50
C LEU A 150 -4.53 22.06 11.24
N ASN A 151 -3.38 21.73 11.82
CA ASN A 151 -2.13 22.47 11.62
C ASN A 151 -1.63 22.40 10.15
N ASN A 152 -1.96 21.33 9.43
CA ASN A 152 -1.65 21.22 8.01
C ASN A 152 -2.59 22.03 7.10
N LEU A 153 -3.74 22.51 7.61
CA LEU A 153 -4.61 23.40 6.84
C LEU A 153 -3.92 24.72 6.55
N THR A 154 -4.30 25.33 5.43
CA THR A 154 -3.91 26.70 5.06
C THR A 154 -5.18 27.40 4.61
N ILE A 155 -5.46 28.55 5.20
CA ILE A 155 -6.65 29.35 4.93
C ILE A 155 -6.23 30.58 4.15
N LEU A 156 -6.87 30.81 3.00
CA LEU A 156 -6.63 31.99 2.18
C LEU A 156 -7.38 33.19 2.77
N ARG A 157 -6.71 33.97 3.62
CA ARG A 157 -7.22 35.20 4.25
C ARG A 157 -6.10 36.24 4.38
N GLU A 158 -6.45 37.50 4.66
CA GLU A 158 -5.52 38.63 4.64
C GLU A 158 -4.37 38.50 5.64
N GLU A 159 -4.64 37.97 6.85
CA GLU A 159 -3.66 37.73 7.90
C GLU A 159 -3.82 36.32 8.50
N ASP A 160 -2.74 35.76 9.04
CA ASP A 160 -2.71 34.46 9.71
C ASP A 160 -3.29 33.29 8.89
N THR A 161 -2.59 32.88 7.84
CA THR A 161 -3.00 31.74 6.97
C THR A 161 -3.14 30.38 7.67
N LYS A 162 -2.86 30.32 8.99
CA LYS A 162 -2.90 29.14 9.85
C LYS A 162 -3.92 29.31 10.96
N LEU A 163 -4.41 28.19 11.47
CA LEU A 163 -5.36 28.17 12.59
C LEU A 163 -4.65 28.48 13.91
N SER A 164 -5.18 29.46 14.63
CA SER A 164 -4.80 29.75 16.01
C SER A 164 -5.29 28.65 16.97
N LYS A 165 -4.77 28.66 18.21
CA LYS A 165 -5.23 27.76 19.27
C LYS A 165 -6.75 27.86 19.51
N ASN A 166 -7.28 29.08 19.55
CA ASN A 166 -8.70 29.32 19.82
C ASN A 166 -9.57 28.77 18.69
N GLU A 167 -9.20 29.01 17.43
CA GLU A 167 -9.92 28.45 16.28
C GLU A 167 -9.88 26.92 16.27
N LYS A 168 -8.72 26.31 16.61
CA LYS A 168 -8.62 24.85 16.75
C LYS A 168 -9.58 24.33 17.81
N GLN A 169 -9.66 25.00 18.96
CA GLN A 169 -10.55 24.64 20.05
C GLN A 169 -12.02 24.74 19.61
N GLU A 170 -12.41 25.85 18.99
CA GLU A 170 -13.77 26.05 18.50
C GLU A 170 -14.16 25.02 17.43
N ILE A 171 -13.26 24.71 16.49
CA ILE A 171 -13.48 23.66 15.49
C ILE A 171 -13.70 22.31 16.17
N ILE A 172 -12.85 21.95 17.13
CA ILE A 172 -12.97 20.68 17.84
C ILE A 172 -14.30 20.61 18.58
N ASP A 173 -14.68 21.65 19.31
CA ASP A 173 -15.91 21.67 20.12
C ASP A 173 -17.18 21.70 19.27
N GLN A 174 -17.21 22.51 18.20
CA GLN A 174 -18.41 22.71 17.38
C GLN A 174 -18.55 21.71 16.22
N VAL A 175 -17.48 21.04 15.82
CA VAL A 175 -17.50 20.08 14.70
C VAL A 175 -17.23 18.65 15.15
N PHE A 176 -16.11 18.41 15.83
CA PHE A 176 -15.61 17.06 16.09
C PHE A 176 -16.20 16.44 17.36
N MET A 177 -16.48 17.26 18.37
CA MET A 177 -17.20 16.87 19.57
C MET A 177 -18.72 16.83 19.36
N GLN A 178 -19.25 17.28 18.22
CA GLN A 178 -20.70 17.24 17.95
C GLN A 178 -21.16 15.92 17.30
N LYS A 179 -22.48 15.72 17.19
CA LYS A 179 -23.05 14.57 16.48
C LYS A 179 -22.85 14.69 14.96
N GLY A 180 -22.57 13.56 14.32
CA GLY A 180 -22.40 13.43 12.86
C GLY A 180 -20.94 13.47 12.41
N ASN A 181 -20.72 13.41 11.09
CA ASN A 181 -19.37 13.38 10.53
C ASN A 181 -18.80 14.80 10.37
N PRO A 182 -17.50 14.98 10.61
CA PRO A 182 -16.81 16.23 10.29
C PRO A 182 -16.71 16.39 8.77
N THR A 183 -16.97 17.60 8.28
CA THR A 183 -16.88 17.94 6.85
C THR A 183 -16.19 19.29 6.70
N LEU A 184 -15.59 19.52 5.52
CA LEU A 184 -14.96 20.80 5.19
C LEU A 184 -15.94 21.96 5.40
N LYS A 185 -17.17 21.83 4.88
CA LYS A 185 -18.28 22.75 5.11
C LYS A 185 -18.50 23.15 6.58
N LYS A 186 -18.45 22.19 7.51
CA LYS A 186 -18.66 22.48 8.94
C LYS A 186 -17.49 23.25 9.53
N ILE A 187 -16.26 22.89 9.14
CA ILE A 187 -15.05 23.60 9.57
C ILE A 187 -15.07 25.03 9.02
N ALA A 188 -15.31 25.19 7.72
CA ALA A 188 -15.42 26.47 7.03
C ALA A 188 -16.41 27.43 7.69
N LYS A 189 -17.57 26.88 8.12
CA LYS A 189 -18.58 27.65 8.87
C LYS A 189 -18.08 28.16 10.23
N VAL A 190 -17.26 27.38 10.95
CA VAL A 190 -16.76 27.79 12.29
C VAL A 190 -15.76 28.92 12.18
N ILE A 191 -14.89 28.90 11.16
CA ILE A 191 -13.85 29.91 10.95
C ILE A 191 -14.27 31.04 9.99
N ASP A 192 -15.56 31.12 9.66
CA ASP A 192 -16.14 32.09 8.73
C ASP A 192 -15.37 32.23 7.40
N ALA A 193 -15.02 31.10 6.79
CA ALA A 193 -14.28 31.04 5.53
C ALA A 193 -15.08 30.28 4.45
N ALA A 194 -14.79 30.55 3.17
CA ALA A 194 -15.33 29.73 2.07
C ALA A 194 -14.59 28.38 1.98
N GLU A 195 -15.26 27.34 1.48
CA GLU A 195 -14.63 26.01 1.35
C GLU A 195 -13.46 26.04 0.36
N GLU A 196 -13.52 26.91 -0.64
CA GLU A 196 -12.50 27.11 -1.68
C GLU A 196 -11.20 27.74 -1.13
N ASP A 197 -11.30 28.45 -0.01
CA ASP A 197 -10.19 29.15 0.63
C ASP A 197 -9.37 28.25 1.55
N ILE A 198 -9.90 27.06 1.88
CA ILE A 198 -9.22 26.10 2.75
C ILE A 198 -8.47 25.08 1.89
N ARG A 199 -7.17 24.92 2.15
CA ARG A 199 -6.28 23.97 1.48
C ARG A 199 -5.50 23.15 2.51
N GLY A 200 -4.81 22.10 2.05
CA GLY A 200 -3.92 21.29 2.90
C GLY A 200 -4.60 20.17 3.69
N TYR A 201 -5.90 19.93 3.49
CA TYR A 201 -6.59 18.76 4.04
C TYR A 201 -6.22 17.46 3.31
N ARG A 202 -6.42 16.32 3.98
CA ARG A 202 -6.24 14.99 3.36
C ARG A 202 -7.41 14.71 2.40
N ILE A 203 -7.14 13.91 1.36
CA ILE A 203 -8.15 13.46 0.41
C ILE A 203 -8.27 11.94 0.40
N ASN A 204 -9.49 11.44 0.39
CA ASN A 204 -9.75 10.00 0.32
C ASN A 204 -9.63 9.46 -1.13
N LYS A 205 -9.85 8.16 -1.32
CA LYS A 205 -9.79 7.50 -2.65
C LYS A 205 -10.81 8.03 -3.67
N LYS A 206 -11.84 8.73 -3.22
CA LYS A 206 -12.88 9.37 -4.03
C LYS A 206 -12.58 10.86 -4.28
N GLU A 207 -11.38 11.32 -3.93
CA GLU A 207 -10.95 12.73 -4.08
C GLU A 207 -11.79 13.72 -3.24
N GLN A 208 -12.37 13.25 -2.13
CA GLN A 208 -13.14 14.08 -1.19
C GLN A 208 -12.32 14.40 0.06
N PRO A 209 -12.54 15.56 0.71
CA PRO A 209 -11.87 15.91 1.98
C PRO A 209 -12.06 14.84 3.05
N GLU A 210 -10.99 14.50 3.75
CA GLU A 210 -10.93 13.48 4.80
C GLU A 210 -10.27 14.08 6.05
N PHE A 211 -10.94 13.92 7.20
CA PHE A 211 -10.49 14.42 8.49
C PHE A 211 -10.52 13.31 9.52
N THR A 212 -9.62 13.38 10.50
CA THR A 212 -9.61 12.48 11.64
C THR A 212 -10.89 12.63 12.44
N THR A 213 -11.49 11.52 12.82
CA THR A 213 -12.69 11.47 13.65
C THR A 213 -12.34 11.15 15.11
N LEU A 214 -13.16 11.64 16.04
CA LEU A 214 -13.12 11.26 17.46
C LEU A 214 -14.12 10.12 17.70
N ASP A 215 -13.84 8.95 17.12
CA ASP A 215 -14.74 7.80 17.13
C ASP A 215 -15.00 7.25 18.54
N LEU A 216 -14.00 7.27 19.44
CA LEU A 216 -14.21 6.92 20.85
C LEU A 216 -15.33 7.79 21.45
N ILE A 217 -15.26 9.11 21.28
CA ILE A 217 -16.27 10.04 21.79
C ILE A 217 -17.64 9.78 21.16
N LYS A 218 -17.70 9.42 19.86
CA LYS A 218 -18.96 9.07 19.20
C LYS A 218 -19.57 7.80 19.78
N ASP A 219 -18.76 6.79 20.06
CA ASP A 219 -19.24 5.51 20.59
C ASP A 219 -19.66 5.63 22.06
N LEU A 220 -18.86 6.30 22.89
CA LEU A 220 -19.22 6.60 24.28
C LEU A 220 -20.53 7.39 24.38
N ARG A 221 -20.73 8.40 23.52
CA ARG A 221 -21.97 9.19 23.49
C ARG A 221 -23.22 8.40 23.15
N LYS A 222 -23.10 7.34 22.34
CA LYS A 222 -24.25 6.49 21.98
C LYS A 222 -24.73 5.70 23.19
N ILE A 223 -23.80 5.30 24.06
CA ILE A 223 -24.07 4.58 25.31
C ILE A 223 -24.58 5.56 26.36
N ASP A 224 -23.75 6.53 26.76
CA ASP A 224 -24.12 7.56 27.73
C ASP A 224 -23.35 8.87 27.47
N PRO A 225 -24.03 10.00 27.18
CA PRO A 225 -23.39 11.29 26.97
C PRO A 225 -22.49 11.79 28.11
N SER A 226 -22.70 11.34 29.36
CA SER A 226 -21.86 11.70 30.49
C SER A 226 -20.43 11.17 30.37
N LEU A 227 -20.24 10.05 29.69
CA LEU A 227 -18.92 9.44 29.46
C LEU A 227 -17.98 10.32 28.63
N THR A 228 -18.53 11.23 27.80
CA THR A 228 -17.70 12.14 27.01
C THR A 228 -17.07 13.26 27.85
N LYS A 229 -17.42 13.36 29.15
CA LYS A 229 -16.88 14.35 30.09
C LYS A 229 -15.78 13.77 30.99
N LEU A 230 -15.47 12.49 30.86
CA LEU A 230 -14.34 11.87 31.55
C LEU A 230 -13.03 12.57 31.18
N SER A 231 -12.06 12.49 32.08
CA SER A 231 -10.72 13.00 31.84
C SER A 231 -10.05 12.27 30.67
N VAL A 232 -9.07 12.92 30.06
CA VAL A 232 -8.30 12.34 28.94
C VAL A 232 -7.65 11.02 29.34
N SER A 233 -7.15 10.91 30.57
CA SER A 233 -6.54 9.67 31.08
C SER A 233 -7.54 8.52 31.13
N GLU A 234 -8.72 8.77 31.70
CA GLU A 234 -9.78 7.76 31.81
C GLU A 234 -10.27 7.31 30.42
N LEU A 235 -10.42 8.26 29.49
CA LEU A 235 -10.78 7.95 28.09
C LEU A 235 -9.73 7.08 27.39
N ASP A 236 -8.45 7.36 27.61
CA ASP A 236 -7.35 6.57 27.05
C ASP A 236 -7.31 5.16 27.67
N GLN A 237 -7.55 5.03 28.98
CA GLN A 237 -7.61 3.75 29.68
C GLN A 237 -8.80 2.90 29.21
N ILE A 238 -9.99 3.51 29.06
CA ILE A 238 -11.15 2.82 28.48
C ILE A 238 -10.82 2.29 27.09
N ALA A 239 -10.20 3.10 26.23
CA ALA A 239 -9.81 2.66 24.89
C ALA A 239 -8.78 1.52 24.92
N GLU A 240 -7.83 1.55 25.85
CA GLU A 240 -6.88 0.46 26.07
C GLU A 240 -7.60 -0.83 26.48
N ILE A 241 -8.52 -0.74 27.44
CA ILE A 241 -9.30 -1.89 27.93
C ILE A 241 -10.08 -2.55 26.79
N LEU A 242 -10.83 -1.75 26.04
CA LEU A 242 -11.67 -2.21 24.93
C LEU A 242 -10.88 -2.72 23.72
N THR A 243 -9.55 -2.59 23.74
CA THR A 243 -8.66 -3.06 22.67
C THR A 243 -7.84 -4.28 23.07
N VAL A 244 -7.36 -4.32 24.32
CA VAL A 244 -6.46 -5.35 24.84
C VAL A 244 -7.25 -6.60 25.22
N TRP A 245 -8.31 -6.46 26.01
CA TRP A 245 -9.14 -7.58 26.45
C TRP A 245 -10.22 -7.88 25.42
N GLN A 246 -10.43 -9.17 25.15
CA GLN A 246 -11.31 -9.64 24.07
C GLN A 246 -12.68 -10.05 24.58
N ASP A 247 -12.74 -10.71 25.75
CA ASP A 247 -13.98 -11.11 26.39
C ASP A 247 -14.68 -9.97 27.13
N ASP A 248 -16.01 -10.00 27.09
CA ASP A 248 -16.84 -9.01 27.78
C ASP A 248 -16.72 -9.11 29.30
N ALA A 249 -16.46 -10.30 29.85
CA ALA A 249 -16.23 -10.52 31.28
C ALA A 249 -14.95 -9.79 31.74
N ASP A 250 -13.82 -10.08 31.09
CA ASP A 250 -12.53 -9.45 31.42
C ASP A 250 -12.58 -7.92 31.29
N LYS A 251 -13.25 -7.42 30.25
CA LYS A 251 -13.42 -5.97 30.07
C LYS A 251 -14.25 -5.36 31.19
N LYS A 252 -15.32 -6.03 31.66
CA LYS A 252 -16.12 -5.53 32.80
C LYS A 252 -15.25 -5.42 34.04
N ASP A 253 -14.52 -6.49 34.37
CA ASP A 253 -13.64 -6.52 35.54
C ASP A 253 -12.61 -5.38 35.47
N LYS A 254 -11.99 -5.17 34.29
CA LYS A 254 -11.01 -4.09 34.08
C LYS A 254 -11.62 -2.69 34.05
N LEU A 255 -12.86 -2.52 33.58
CA LEU A 255 -13.57 -1.24 33.62
C LEU A 255 -14.00 -0.89 35.05
N ASP A 256 -14.38 -1.89 35.85
CA ASP A 256 -14.75 -1.70 37.25
C ASP A 256 -13.52 -1.32 38.11
N GLU A 257 -12.33 -1.84 37.77
CA GLU A 257 -11.04 -1.43 38.37
C GLU A 257 -10.73 0.08 38.19
N LEU A 258 -11.35 0.77 37.21
CA LEU A 258 -11.15 2.21 37.01
C LEU A 258 -11.93 3.08 38.02
N GLU A 259 -12.83 2.50 38.82
CA GLU A 259 -13.60 3.18 39.87
C GLU A 259 -14.41 4.42 39.38
N LEU A 260 -14.83 4.44 38.11
CA LEU A 260 -15.51 5.59 37.49
C LEU A 260 -16.96 5.82 37.95
N ASN A 261 -17.44 5.08 38.96
CA ASN A 261 -18.81 5.15 39.49
C ASN A 261 -19.91 5.04 38.40
N MET A 262 -19.67 4.20 37.38
CA MET A 262 -20.61 3.95 36.30
C MET A 262 -21.72 2.99 36.74
N LYS A 263 -22.92 3.14 36.18
CA LYS A 263 -23.99 2.14 36.38
C LYS A 263 -23.56 0.82 35.71
N GLY A 264 -23.83 -0.33 36.34
CA GLY A 264 -23.47 -1.64 35.78
C GLY A 264 -24.03 -1.93 34.37
N SER A 265 -25.16 -1.32 34.01
CA SER A 265 -25.69 -1.37 32.64
C SER A 265 -24.77 -0.68 31.62
N ILE A 266 -24.17 0.45 31.99
CA ILE A 266 -23.22 1.20 31.16
C ILE A 266 -21.93 0.41 31.00
N VAL A 267 -21.42 -0.18 32.10
CA VAL A 267 -20.23 -1.04 32.06
C VAL A 267 -20.44 -2.22 31.12
N THR A 268 -21.63 -2.84 31.16
CA THR A 268 -21.98 -3.95 30.28
C THR A 268 -22.06 -3.52 28.81
N GLU A 269 -22.67 -2.37 28.51
CA GLU A 269 -22.70 -1.85 27.14
C GLU A 269 -21.29 -1.47 26.64
N LEU A 270 -20.44 -0.89 27.49
CA LEU A 270 -19.05 -0.58 27.14
C LEU A 270 -18.24 -1.84 26.84
N ALA A 271 -18.34 -2.86 27.69
CA ALA A 271 -17.62 -4.12 27.50
C ALA A 271 -17.98 -4.81 26.17
N SER A 272 -19.21 -4.64 25.68
CA SER A 272 -19.63 -5.18 24.38
C SER A 272 -18.93 -4.53 23.17
N LEU A 273 -18.28 -3.37 23.37
CA LEU A 273 -17.47 -2.74 22.33
C LEU A 273 -16.16 -3.50 22.14
N ASN A 274 -15.71 -3.51 20.89
CA ASN A 274 -14.45 -4.13 20.49
C ASN A 274 -13.68 -3.17 19.59
N PHE A 275 -12.55 -2.70 20.08
CA PHE A 275 -11.63 -1.88 19.33
C PHE A 275 -10.44 -2.70 18.82
N SER A 276 -9.77 -2.16 17.80
CA SER A 276 -8.63 -2.83 17.19
C SER A 276 -7.65 -1.83 16.60
N SER A 277 -6.41 -2.30 16.46
CA SER A 277 -5.28 -1.59 15.87
C SER A 277 -4.55 -0.65 16.82
N THR A 278 -3.29 -0.39 16.47
CA THR A 278 -2.37 0.45 17.23
C THR A 278 -1.99 1.67 16.42
N HIS A 279 -1.71 2.76 17.11
CA HIS A 279 -1.09 3.95 16.53
C HIS A 279 0.40 3.67 16.24
N SER A 280 1.07 4.46 15.39
CA SER A 280 2.52 4.29 15.15
C SER A 280 3.40 4.83 16.29
N LEU A 281 2.80 5.61 17.19
CA LEU A 281 3.45 6.30 18.31
C LEU A 281 2.91 5.78 19.65
N SER A 282 3.71 5.84 20.70
CA SER A 282 3.28 5.60 22.08
C SER A 282 2.49 6.79 22.62
N LEU A 283 1.71 6.58 23.68
CA LEU A 283 1.04 7.67 24.39
C LEU A 283 2.07 8.68 24.93
N LYS A 284 3.25 8.22 25.38
CA LYS A 284 4.36 9.08 25.77
C LYS A 284 4.78 10.05 24.66
N ALA A 285 4.97 9.56 23.44
CA ALA A 285 5.35 10.39 22.30
C ALA A 285 4.24 11.38 21.91
N ILE A 286 2.98 10.92 21.97
CA ILE A 286 1.80 11.73 21.68
C ILE A 286 1.68 12.86 22.71
N ASN A 287 1.70 12.54 23.99
CA ASN A 287 1.54 13.49 25.08
C ASN A 287 2.68 14.50 25.15
N LEU A 288 3.88 14.12 24.70
CA LEU A 288 5.00 15.05 24.55
C LEU A 288 4.75 16.16 23.52
N LEU A 289 4.01 15.87 22.44
CA LEU A 289 3.77 16.81 21.34
C LEU A 289 2.41 17.51 21.41
N LEU A 290 1.43 16.94 22.12
CA LEU A 290 0.08 17.51 22.20
C LEU A 290 0.06 19.00 22.60
N PRO A 291 0.81 19.46 23.61
CA PRO A 291 0.85 20.89 23.96
C PRO A 291 1.31 21.77 22.80
N ASP A 292 2.41 21.39 22.12
CA ASP A 292 2.94 22.18 21.01
C ASP A 292 2.02 22.16 19.79
N LEU A 293 1.30 21.05 19.54
CA LEU A 293 0.30 20.96 18.48
C LEU A 293 -0.89 21.90 18.72
N TRP A 294 -1.24 22.17 19.99
CA TRP A 294 -2.23 23.17 20.36
C TRP A 294 -1.73 24.59 20.21
N GLU A 295 -0.52 24.88 20.69
CA GLU A 295 0.00 26.25 20.74
C GLU A 295 0.56 26.74 19.40
N THR A 296 1.04 25.84 18.55
CA THR A 296 1.72 26.18 17.29
C THR A 296 0.94 25.75 16.05
N ASP A 297 1.36 26.23 14.88
CA ASP A 297 0.88 25.81 13.56
C ASP A 297 1.70 24.66 12.95
N LYS A 298 2.67 24.14 13.72
CA LYS A 298 3.61 23.12 13.26
C LYS A 298 2.99 21.74 13.29
N ASN A 299 3.35 20.92 12.32
CA ASN A 299 2.98 19.52 12.33
C ASN A 299 3.99 18.67 13.12
N GLN A 300 3.63 17.43 13.39
CA GLN A 300 4.43 16.48 14.15
C GLN A 300 5.88 16.35 13.67
N MET A 301 6.13 16.40 12.34
CA MET A 301 7.49 16.20 11.84
C MET A 301 8.40 17.38 12.18
N GLN A 302 7.87 18.60 12.11
CA GLN A 302 8.59 19.80 12.53
C GLN A 302 8.88 19.75 14.02
N LEU A 303 7.88 19.40 14.83
CA LEU A 303 8.00 19.35 16.30
C LEU A 303 8.99 18.26 16.78
N PHE A 304 8.95 17.05 16.21
CA PHE A 304 9.94 16.03 16.52
C PHE A 304 11.36 16.49 16.18
N SER A 305 11.54 17.15 15.02
CA SER A 305 12.85 17.66 14.58
C SER A 305 13.39 18.74 15.51
N GLU A 306 12.53 19.67 15.95
CA GLU A 306 12.90 20.74 16.90
C GLU A 306 13.28 20.21 18.27
N LYS A 307 12.64 19.13 18.72
CA LYS A 307 13.01 18.42 19.95
C LYS A 307 14.21 17.50 19.78
N GLY A 308 14.84 17.44 18.60
CA GLY A 308 15.97 16.56 18.31
C GLY A 308 15.62 15.07 18.34
N LEU A 309 14.33 14.72 18.26
CA LEU A 309 13.85 13.36 18.28
C LEU A 309 13.77 12.83 16.85
N PHE A 310 14.55 11.80 16.57
CA PHE A 310 14.55 11.12 15.29
C PHE A 310 14.04 9.69 15.46
N PRO A 311 13.31 9.12 14.48
CA PRO A 311 12.89 7.73 14.55
C PRO A 311 14.12 6.85 14.77
N LYS A 312 14.04 5.89 15.70
CA LYS A 312 15.16 5.06 16.20
C LYS A 312 16.24 4.87 15.13
N LYS A 313 17.35 5.58 15.28
CA LYS A 313 18.58 5.23 14.59
C LYS A 313 19.14 4.04 15.33
N VAL A 314 19.29 2.94 14.61
CA VAL A 314 20.21 1.89 14.99
C VAL A 314 21.56 2.56 15.29
N GLU A 315 22.21 2.18 16.39
CA GLU A 315 23.57 2.66 16.64
C GLU A 315 24.52 1.96 15.65
N LEU A 316 24.77 2.63 14.51
CA LEU A 316 25.65 2.13 13.45
C LEU A 316 27.07 2.66 13.61
N LYS A 317 27.26 3.72 14.39
CA LYS A 317 28.54 4.35 14.67
C LYS A 317 29.51 3.37 15.33
N GLY A 318 30.74 3.29 14.81
CA GLY A 318 31.81 2.43 15.32
C GLY A 318 31.72 0.96 14.88
N ARG A 319 30.72 0.58 14.10
CA ARG A 319 30.63 -0.79 13.56
C ARG A 319 31.54 -0.95 12.34
N ASN A 320 32.29 -2.05 12.32
CA ASN A 320 33.20 -2.40 11.22
C ASN A 320 32.50 -2.97 9.98
N LYS A 321 31.28 -3.48 10.15
CA LYS A 321 30.50 -4.14 9.08
C LYS A 321 29.06 -3.64 9.12
N ILE A 322 28.42 -3.58 7.95
CA ILE A 322 26.99 -3.27 7.83
C ILE A 322 26.21 -4.41 8.51
N PRO A 323 25.37 -4.11 9.50
CA PRO A 323 24.69 -5.15 10.28
C PRO A 323 23.48 -5.72 9.54
N TYR A 324 23.42 -7.05 9.41
CA TYR A 324 22.31 -7.73 8.76
C TYR A 324 21.16 -8.08 9.72
N GLU A 325 21.38 -8.08 11.04
CA GLU A 325 20.34 -8.37 12.05
C GLU A 325 19.13 -7.44 11.95
N TYR A 326 19.34 -6.18 11.55
CA TYR A 326 18.27 -5.20 11.38
C TYR A 326 17.34 -5.48 10.20
N VAL A 327 17.75 -6.35 9.26
CA VAL A 327 16.85 -6.77 8.17
C VAL A 327 15.62 -7.47 8.74
N ASP A 328 15.76 -8.13 9.90
CA ASP A 328 14.69 -8.89 10.54
C ASP A 328 13.56 -7.98 11.02
N ASP A 329 13.93 -6.83 11.59
CA ASP A 329 13.00 -5.82 12.09
C ASP A 329 12.38 -4.98 10.97
N LEU A 330 13.11 -4.79 9.86
CA LEU A 330 12.69 -3.94 8.74
C LEU A 330 11.84 -4.67 7.70
N ILE A 331 11.95 -6.00 7.58
CA ILE A 331 11.38 -6.75 6.44
C ILE A 331 10.48 -7.90 6.88
N LEU A 332 9.17 -7.71 6.66
CA LEU A 332 8.13 -8.72 6.95
C LEU A 332 8.17 -9.97 6.07
N SER A 333 8.76 -9.90 4.86
CA SER A 333 8.74 -11.02 3.92
C SER A 333 9.98 -11.90 4.09
N PRO A 334 9.87 -13.20 4.45
CA PRO A 334 11.03 -14.07 4.65
C PRO A 334 11.93 -14.18 3.41
N VAL A 335 11.34 -14.15 2.21
CA VAL A 335 12.08 -14.19 0.94
C VAL A 335 12.91 -12.93 0.74
N VAL A 336 12.33 -11.75 1.04
CA VAL A 336 13.02 -10.46 0.89
C VAL A 336 14.10 -10.32 1.96
N LYS A 337 13.80 -10.74 3.19
CA LYS A 337 14.74 -10.78 4.33
C LYS A 337 15.98 -11.59 3.97
N ARG A 338 15.82 -12.81 3.46
CA ARG A 338 16.94 -13.62 2.97
C ARG A 338 17.76 -12.91 1.90
N SER A 339 17.11 -12.37 0.87
CA SER A 339 17.81 -11.65 -0.20
C SER A 339 18.60 -10.46 0.32
N PHE A 340 18.06 -9.71 1.27
CA PHE A 340 18.71 -8.53 1.85
C PHE A 340 19.91 -8.91 2.71
N ILE A 341 19.77 -9.93 3.55
CA ILE A 341 20.88 -10.48 4.34
C ILE A 341 22.02 -10.90 3.40
N GLN A 342 21.71 -11.60 2.30
CA GLN A 342 22.74 -11.97 1.32
C GLN A 342 23.36 -10.75 0.62
N SER A 343 22.57 -9.76 0.22
CA SER A 343 23.10 -8.52 -0.35
C SER A 343 24.05 -7.79 0.60
N ILE A 344 23.69 -7.66 1.88
CA ILE A 344 24.55 -7.03 2.90
C ILE A 344 25.84 -7.83 3.10
N ARG A 345 25.76 -9.16 3.17
CA ARG A 345 26.94 -10.03 3.26
C ARG A 345 27.88 -9.85 2.06
N ILE A 346 27.32 -9.77 0.85
CA ILE A 346 28.10 -9.51 -0.37
C ILE A 346 28.75 -8.14 -0.31
N VAL A 347 28.02 -7.08 0.07
CA VAL A 347 28.60 -5.73 0.19
C VAL A 347 29.73 -5.70 1.22
N ASN A 348 29.54 -6.30 2.40
CA ASN A 348 30.59 -6.39 3.42
C ASN A 348 31.83 -7.14 2.89
N ALA A 349 31.64 -8.27 2.20
CA ALA A 349 32.74 -9.04 1.62
C ALA A 349 33.47 -8.27 0.50
N LEU A 350 32.75 -7.49 -0.30
CA LEU A 350 33.34 -6.63 -1.34
C LEU A 350 34.15 -5.49 -0.72
N ILE A 351 33.65 -4.84 0.33
CA ILE A 351 34.38 -3.79 1.05
C ILE A 351 35.65 -4.36 1.70
N GLU A 352 35.55 -5.54 2.31
CA GLU A 352 36.69 -6.22 2.95
C GLU A 352 37.77 -6.59 1.92
N LYS A 353 37.37 -7.00 0.71
CA LYS A 353 38.31 -7.43 -0.34
C LYS A 353 38.88 -6.29 -1.19
N TYR A 354 38.08 -5.28 -1.52
CA TYR A 354 38.42 -4.25 -2.51
C TYR A 354 38.47 -2.83 -1.93
N GLY A 355 38.16 -2.66 -0.64
CA GLY A 355 37.98 -1.34 -0.03
C GLY A 355 36.59 -0.74 -0.29
N GLU A 356 36.35 0.42 0.32
CA GLU A 356 35.08 1.13 0.19
C GLU A 356 34.89 1.69 -1.23
N PRO A 357 33.77 1.37 -1.92
CA PRO A 357 33.51 1.92 -3.23
C PRO A 357 33.03 3.37 -3.12
N LYS A 358 33.31 4.21 -4.13
CA LYS A 358 32.76 5.56 -4.23
C LYS A 358 31.22 5.56 -4.31
N THR A 359 30.67 4.65 -5.10
CA THR A 359 29.23 4.57 -5.36
C THR A 359 28.74 3.12 -5.28
N ILE A 360 27.63 2.90 -4.59
CA ILE A 360 26.88 1.63 -4.59
C ILE A 360 25.55 1.86 -5.31
N VAL A 361 25.31 1.12 -6.39
CA VAL A 361 24.09 1.22 -7.20
C VAL A 361 23.26 -0.05 -7.02
N ILE A 362 21.99 0.09 -6.68
CA ILE A 362 21.11 -1.03 -6.32
C ILE A 362 19.90 -1.07 -7.25
N GLU A 363 19.72 -2.18 -7.97
CA GLU A 363 18.47 -2.55 -8.61
C GLU A 363 17.84 -3.71 -7.84
N LEU A 364 16.56 -3.60 -7.49
CA LEU A 364 15.82 -4.71 -6.87
C LEU A 364 14.80 -5.31 -7.84
N ALA A 365 14.61 -6.62 -7.78
CA ALA A 365 13.63 -7.31 -8.60
C ALA A 365 12.22 -6.86 -8.25
N ARG A 366 11.35 -6.65 -9.26
CA ARG A 366 9.98 -6.11 -9.15
C ARG A 366 9.06 -6.81 -8.13
N GLU A 367 9.37 -8.03 -7.69
CA GLU A 367 8.36 -8.95 -7.13
C GLU A 367 8.78 -9.69 -5.86
N LYS A 368 7.81 -9.88 -4.96
CA LYS A 368 8.00 -10.46 -3.61
C LYS A 368 8.22 -11.99 -3.63
N ASN A 369 7.90 -12.69 -4.73
CA ASN A 369 8.19 -14.13 -4.94
C ASN A 369 8.08 -14.54 -6.43
N SER A 370 8.50 -15.75 -6.78
CA SER A 370 8.50 -16.30 -8.16
C SER A 370 7.09 -16.51 -8.76
N LYS A 371 6.08 -16.77 -7.93
CA LYS A 371 4.69 -17.02 -8.36
C LYS A 371 3.98 -15.72 -8.79
N ASP A 372 4.18 -14.63 -8.04
CA ASP A 372 3.65 -13.31 -8.41
C ASP A 372 4.26 -12.90 -9.77
N ARG A 373 5.55 -13.23 -10.00
CA ARG A 373 6.27 -12.93 -11.26
C ARG A 373 5.72 -13.68 -12.44
N GLN A 374 5.44 -14.96 -12.26
CA GLN A 374 4.78 -15.74 -13.30
C GLN A 374 3.39 -15.19 -13.62
N LYS A 375 2.61 -14.77 -12.60
CA LYS A 375 1.28 -14.20 -12.82
C LYS A 375 1.33 -12.87 -13.58
N PHE A 376 2.25 -11.98 -13.22
CA PHE A 376 2.44 -10.70 -13.92
C PHE A 376 2.89 -10.92 -15.37
N LEU A 377 3.86 -11.80 -15.60
CA LEU A 377 4.34 -12.13 -16.94
C LEU A 377 3.23 -12.74 -17.80
N ARG A 378 2.48 -13.71 -17.28
CA ARG A 378 1.33 -14.32 -17.99
C ARG A 378 0.26 -13.29 -18.33
N LYS A 379 -0.03 -12.38 -17.40
CA LYS A 379 -1.00 -11.29 -17.65
C LYS A 379 -0.51 -10.39 -18.79
N MET A 380 0.74 -9.93 -18.73
CA MET A 380 1.30 -9.09 -19.79
C MET A 380 1.38 -9.82 -21.15
N GLN A 381 1.72 -11.11 -21.17
CA GLN A 381 1.74 -11.90 -22.40
C GLN A 381 0.34 -11.97 -23.02
N ARG A 382 -0.67 -12.34 -22.22
CA ARG A 382 -2.07 -12.37 -22.67
C ARG A 382 -2.55 -11.02 -23.21
N GLU A 383 -2.29 -9.94 -22.47
CA GLU A 383 -2.69 -8.59 -22.91
C GLU A 383 -2.01 -8.19 -24.23
N ASN A 384 -0.73 -8.53 -24.43
CA ASN A 384 -0.04 -8.28 -25.69
C ASN A 384 -0.56 -9.17 -26.82
N GLU A 385 -0.84 -10.46 -26.55
CA GLU A 385 -1.39 -11.39 -27.53
C GLU A 385 -2.76 -10.93 -28.01
N THR A 386 -3.67 -10.57 -27.09
CA THR A 386 -4.99 -10.04 -27.43
C THR A 386 -4.88 -8.76 -28.25
N LEU A 387 -4.00 -7.83 -27.87
CA LEU A 387 -3.80 -6.60 -28.65
C LEU A 387 -3.25 -6.89 -30.05
N ASN A 388 -2.27 -7.79 -30.16
CA ASN A 388 -1.68 -8.15 -31.45
C ASN A 388 -2.71 -8.85 -32.35
N GLN A 389 -3.55 -9.70 -31.77
CA GLN A 389 -4.65 -10.37 -32.47
C GLN A 389 -5.65 -9.34 -33.02
N GLN A 390 -6.12 -8.39 -32.21
CA GLN A 390 -7.04 -7.34 -32.67
C GLN A 390 -6.48 -6.49 -33.80
N VAL A 391 -5.16 -6.22 -33.77
CA VAL A 391 -4.49 -5.48 -34.86
C VAL A 391 -4.47 -6.31 -36.15
N ARG A 392 -4.20 -7.62 -36.05
CA ARG A 392 -4.19 -8.53 -37.20
C ARG A 392 -5.58 -8.73 -37.80
N GLU A 393 -6.59 -8.92 -36.97
CA GLU A 393 -8.00 -9.03 -37.42
C GLU A 393 -8.41 -7.81 -38.26
N LYS A 394 -8.02 -6.60 -37.85
CA LYS A 394 -8.28 -5.37 -38.63
C LYS A 394 -7.50 -5.25 -39.94
N LEU A 395 -6.35 -5.90 -40.04
CA LEU A 395 -5.58 -5.96 -41.29
C LEU A 395 -6.22 -6.96 -42.24
N ASP A 396 -6.60 -8.12 -41.72
CA ASP A 396 -7.26 -9.20 -42.46
C ASP A 396 -8.62 -8.74 -43.01
N GLU A 397 -9.42 -8.01 -42.22
CA GLU A 397 -10.69 -7.40 -42.66
C GLU A 397 -10.55 -6.45 -43.87
N ARG A 398 -9.34 -5.95 -44.13
CA ARG A 398 -9.05 -4.98 -45.19
C ARG A 398 -8.12 -5.54 -46.27
N ASP A 399 -7.81 -6.83 -46.24
CA ASP A 399 -6.85 -7.49 -47.14
C ASP A 399 -5.46 -6.80 -47.15
N LEU A 400 -5.00 -6.31 -46.00
CA LEU A 400 -3.73 -5.60 -45.85
C LEU A 400 -2.65 -6.48 -45.22
N VAL A 401 -1.44 -6.42 -45.78
CA VAL A 401 -0.29 -7.16 -45.25
C VAL A 401 0.67 -6.21 -44.53
N GLU A 402 1.06 -6.57 -43.30
CA GLU A 402 2.07 -5.82 -42.55
C GLU A 402 3.47 -5.93 -43.20
N LYS A 403 4.22 -4.82 -43.21
CA LYS A 403 5.65 -4.85 -43.55
C LYS A 403 6.48 -5.09 -42.28
N SER A 404 7.60 -5.80 -42.45
CA SER A 404 8.54 -6.11 -41.35
C SER A 404 8.96 -4.85 -40.59
N GLY A 405 8.93 -4.91 -39.26
CA GLY A 405 9.32 -3.80 -38.37
C GLY A 405 8.25 -2.72 -38.11
N MET A 406 7.08 -2.77 -38.75
CA MET A 406 6.04 -1.73 -38.58
C MET A 406 4.96 -2.04 -37.55
N PHE A 407 4.94 -3.25 -37.00
CA PHE A 407 3.86 -3.70 -36.10
C PHE A 407 3.65 -2.80 -34.88
N ASN A 408 4.73 -2.21 -34.36
CA ASN A 408 4.63 -1.26 -33.26
C ASN A 408 3.86 0.02 -33.64
N LYS A 409 3.99 0.51 -34.88
CA LYS A 409 3.19 1.65 -35.37
C LYS A 409 1.71 1.26 -35.47
N LEU A 410 1.42 0.07 -36.01
CA LEU A 410 0.05 -0.46 -36.13
C LEU A 410 -0.63 -0.65 -34.76
N ARG A 411 0.11 -1.08 -33.73
CA ARG A 411 -0.38 -1.14 -32.35
C ARG A 411 -0.82 0.23 -31.84
N PHE A 412 0.00 1.26 -32.03
CA PHE A 412 -0.37 2.62 -31.60
C PHE A 412 -1.52 3.19 -32.41
N TRP A 413 -1.56 2.92 -33.72
CA TRP A 413 -2.69 3.28 -34.58
C TRP A 413 -4.00 2.71 -34.03
N HIS A 414 -4.05 1.42 -33.67
CA HIS A 414 -5.24 0.80 -33.09
C HIS A 414 -5.64 1.41 -31.74
N LEU A 415 -4.67 1.60 -30.84
CA LEU A 415 -4.90 2.20 -29.52
C LEU A 415 -5.39 3.66 -29.59
N GLN A 416 -5.06 4.36 -30.67
CA GLN A 416 -5.41 5.75 -30.91
C GLN A 416 -6.60 5.93 -31.86
N GLU A 417 -7.33 4.85 -32.16
CA GLU A 417 -8.48 4.87 -33.07
C GLU A 417 -8.15 5.46 -34.45
N GLY A 418 -6.94 5.18 -34.95
CA GLY A 418 -6.48 5.63 -36.25
C GLY A 418 -6.31 7.14 -36.37
N ARG A 419 -5.97 7.84 -35.29
CA ARG A 419 -5.73 9.30 -35.31
C ARG A 419 -4.35 9.68 -34.81
N CYS A 420 -3.80 10.73 -35.42
CA CYS A 420 -2.63 11.42 -34.89
C CYS A 420 -3.04 12.18 -33.62
N LEU A 421 -2.42 11.91 -32.48
CA LEU A 421 -2.85 12.54 -31.24
C LEU A 421 -2.57 14.06 -31.18
N TYR A 422 -1.62 14.59 -31.96
CA TYR A 422 -1.27 16.01 -31.91
C TYR A 422 -2.06 16.88 -32.88
N SER A 423 -2.43 16.36 -34.06
CA SER A 423 -3.24 17.08 -35.03
C SER A 423 -4.71 16.64 -35.04
N LEU A 424 -5.03 15.48 -34.45
CA LEU A 424 -6.33 14.78 -34.53
C LEU A 424 -6.78 14.41 -35.95
N LYS A 425 -5.90 14.59 -36.94
CA LYS A 425 -6.09 14.13 -38.32
C LYS A 425 -6.14 12.59 -38.36
N PRO A 426 -6.99 12.02 -39.23
CA PRO A 426 -7.02 10.58 -39.43
C PRO A 426 -5.68 10.09 -40.00
N ILE A 427 -5.29 8.90 -39.58
CA ILE A 427 -4.17 8.13 -40.12
C ILE A 427 -4.82 6.95 -40.84
N GLU A 428 -4.91 7.03 -42.16
CA GLU A 428 -5.39 5.89 -42.94
C GLU A 428 -4.38 4.74 -42.84
N ILE A 429 -4.86 3.54 -42.57
CA ILE A 429 -3.99 2.38 -42.29
C ILE A 429 -3.21 1.98 -43.55
N GLU A 430 -3.81 2.16 -44.72
CA GLU A 430 -3.22 1.94 -46.03
C GLU A 430 -2.04 2.89 -46.26
N ASP A 431 -2.21 4.19 -45.93
CA ASP A 431 -1.13 5.19 -46.02
C ASP A 431 -0.04 4.94 -44.98
N LEU A 432 -0.39 4.49 -43.77
CA LEU A 432 0.60 4.09 -42.76
C LEU A 432 1.46 2.92 -43.24
N ILE A 433 0.89 1.97 -43.99
CA ILE A 433 1.61 0.81 -44.52
C ILE A 433 2.46 1.17 -45.75
N GLN A 434 1.91 1.99 -46.64
CA GLN A 434 2.58 2.37 -47.88
C GLN A 434 3.67 3.42 -47.63
N ASN A 435 3.37 4.42 -46.78
CA ASN A 435 4.19 5.59 -46.52
C ASN A 435 4.55 5.76 -45.03
N PRO A 436 5.19 4.76 -44.39
CA PRO A 436 5.45 4.77 -42.95
C PRO A 436 6.35 5.91 -42.49
N ALA A 437 7.13 6.53 -43.38
CA ALA A 437 8.01 7.66 -43.08
C ALA A 437 7.25 8.96 -42.74
N LYS A 438 5.96 9.06 -43.12
CA LYS A 438 5.08 10.18 -42.73
C LYS A 438 4.69 10.16 -41.26
N TYR A 439 4.99 9.07 -40.55
CA TYR A 439 4.54 8.82 -39.18
C TYR A 439 5.69 8.43 -38.27
N GLU A 440 5.72 9.00 -37.08
CA GLU A 440 6.74 8.73 -36.07
C GLU A 440 6.10 8.32 -34.74
N ILE A 441 6.85 7.52 -33.97
CA ILE A 441 6.49 7.24 -32.58
C ILE A 441 7.24 8.26 -31.71
N ASP A 442 6.49 9.24 -31.20
CA ASP A 442 7.03 10.29 -30.33
C ASP A 442 6.97 9.90 -28.85
N HIS A 443 7.87 10.49 -28.05
CA HIS A 443 7.83 10.48 -26.59
C HIS A 443 7.00 11.65 -26.06
N ILE A 444 5.87 11.34 -25.43
CA ILE A 444 4.91 12.33 -24.93
C ILE A 444 5.61 13.34 -24.02
N ILE A 445 6.26 12.85 -22.96
CA ILE A 445 7.18 13.63 -22.16
C ILE A 445 8.59 13.35 -22.68
N PRO A 446 9.36 14.38 -23.06
CA PRO A 446 10.69 14.17 -23.62
C PRO A 446 11.57 13.27 -22.77
N ARG A 447 12.32 12.36 -23.40
CA ARG A 447 13.16 11.38 -22.72
C ARG A 447 14.22 12.02 -21.83
N SER A 448 14.72 13.19 -22.23
CA SER A 448 15.70 14.02 -21.49
C SER A 448 15.22 14.37 -20.08
N VAL A 449 13.91 14.39 -19.84
CA VAL A 449 13.29 14.70 -18.55
C VAL A 449 12.64 13.47 -17.93
N SER A 450 11.87 12.70 -18.70
CA SER A 450 11.06 11.60 -18.15
C SER A 450 11.84 10.34 -17.82
N PHE A 451 12.96 10.08 -18.51
CA PHE A 451 13.69 8.80 -18.50
C PHE A 451 12.79 7.57 -18.76
N ASP A 452 11.62 7.76 -19.41
CA ASP A 452 10.62 6.71 -19.63
C ASP A 452 10.54 6.31 -21.10
N ASP A 453 10.98 5.09 -21.42
CA ASP A 453 10.83 4.48 -22.74
C ASP A 453 9.68 3.46 -22.84
N SER A 454 8.81 3.41 -21.84
CA SER A 454 7.65 2.51 -21.84
C SER A 454 6.61 2.89 -22.88
N GLN A 455 5.74 1.93 -23.22
CA GLN A 455 4.59 2.13 -24.12
C GLN A 455 3.65 3.26 -23.64
N ALA A 456 3.63 3.54 -22.34
CA ALA A 456 2.82 4.61 -21.77
C ALA A 456 3.32 6.02 -22.15
N ASN A 457 4.61 6.17 -22.48
CA ASN A 457 5.20 7.44 -22.90
C ASN A 457 5.31 7.58 -24.42
N LYS A 458 4.72 6.67 -25.21
CA LYS A 458 4.87 6.63 -26.67
C LYS A 458 3.54 6.84 -27.39
N VAL A 459 3.53 7.60 -28.48
CA VAL A 459 2.35 7.85 -29.31
C VAL A 459 2.71 7.88 -30.79
N LEU A 460 1.79 7.46 -31.66
CA LEU A 460 1.94 7.58 -33.11
C LEU A 460 1.41 8.94 -33.57
N VAL A 461 2.24 9.71 -34.27
CA VAL A 461 1.89 11.04 -34.77
C VAL A 461 2.45 11.23 -36.18
N HIS A 462 1.99 12.28 -36.89
CA HIS A 462 2.67 12.70 -38.11
C HIS A 462 4.07 13.21 -37.78
N THR A 463 5.03 12.92 -38.66
CA THR A 463 6.44 13.34 -38.53
C THR A 463 6.54 14.85 -38.32
N GLU A 464 5.81 15.65 -39.09
CA GLU A 464 5.81 17.11 -38.98
C GLU A 464 5.40 17.60 -37.59
N GLU A 465 4.38 16.99 -36.97
CA GLU A 465 3.89 17.37 -35.64
C GLU A 465 4.93 17.02 -34.56
N ASN A 466 5.62 15.89 -34.72
CA ASN A 466 6.72 15.51 -33.83
C ASN A 466 7.87 16.52 -33.90
N GLN A 467 8.29 16.89 -35.12
CA GLN A 467 9.37 17.86 -35.32
C GLN A 467 9.02 19.25 -34.76
N LYS A 468 7.78 19.72 -34.95
CA LYS A 468 7.30 20.98 -34.38
C LYS A 468 7.23 20.95 -32.85
N LYS A 469 6.81 19.81 -32.26
CA LYS A 469 6.76 19.63 -30.80
C LYS A 469 8.15 19.74 -30.18
N GLY A 470 9.15 19.08 -30.76
CA GLY A 470 10.51 19.04 -30.23
C GLY A 470 10.57 18.58 -28.76
N ASN A 471 11.39 19.23 -27.95
CA ASN A 471 11.60 18.89 -26.54
C ASN A 471 10.55 19.50 -25.58
N LYS A 472 9.27 19.55 -25.99
CA LYS A 472 8.13 20.08 -25.21
C LYS A 472 7.16 18.97 -24.81
N THR A 473 6.29 19.21 -23.82
CA THR A 473 5.11 18.36 -23.57
C THR A 473 3.97 18.70 -24.54
N PRO A 474 2.93 17.86 -24.69
CA PRO A 474 1.78 18.21 -25.53
C PRO A 474 1.12 19.52 -25.11
N TYR A 475 1.00 19.78 -23.80
CA TYR A 475 0.46 21.04 -23.30
C TYR A 475 1.23 22.26 -23.83
N HIS A 476 2.56 22.27 -23.66
CA HIS A 476 3.40 23.40 -24.06
C HIS A 476 3.47 23.54 -25.58
N TYR A 477 3.50 22.43 -26.33
CA TYR A 477 3.46 22.44 -27.79
C TYR A 477 2.13 23.02 -28.30
N LEU A 478 1.00 22.51 -27.80
CA LEU A 478 -0.33 22.92 -28.23
C LEU A 478 -0.71 24.35 -27.79
N LYS A 479 0.05 24.94 -26.87
CA LYS A 479 -0.07 26.34 -26.45
C LYS A 479 0.96 27.26 -27.12
N SER A 480 1.94 26.75 -27.86
CA SER A 480 3.00 27.59 -28.45
C SER A 480 2.61 28.27 -29.77
N GLY A 481 1.38 28.11 -30.24
CA GLY A 481 0.90 28.66 -31.53
C GLY A 481 1.45 27.95 -32.77
N GLN A 482 2.22 26.87 -32.60
CA GLN A 482 2.81 26.08 -33.68
C GLN A 482 1.98 24.83 -34.04
N SER A 483 0.90 24.57 -33.30
CA SER A 483 0.03 23.41 -33.49
C SER A 483 -1.19 23.75 -34.34
N GLU A 484 -1.72 22.74 -35.02
CA GLU A 484 -2.96 22.87 -35.81
C GLU A 484 -4.22 22.90 -34.95
N ILE A 485 -4.15 22.41 -33.71
CA ILE A 485 -5.28 22.34 -32.77
C ILE A 485 -4.97 23.05 -31.45
N ALA A 486 -6.03 23.49 -30.79
CA ALA A 486 -5.98 24.00 -29.42
C ALA A 486 -5.89 22.86 -28.40
N TYR A 487 -5.21 23.11 -27.27
CA TYR A 487 -5.05 22.15 -26.19
C TYR A 487 -6.39 21.62 -25.62
N ASP A 488 -7.44 22.43 -25.55
CA ASP A 488 -8.73 21.99 -24.97
C ASP A 488 -9.42 20.92 -25.83
N LYS A 489 -9.25 21.01 -27.16
CA LYS A 489 -9.73 19.99 -28.10
C LYS A 489 -8.95 18.68 -27.93
N PHE A 490 -7.62 18.78 -27.80
CA PHE A 490 -6.75 17.65 -27.48
C PHE A 490 -7.13 16.99 -26.14
N LYS A 491 -7.27 17.79 -25.08
CA LYS A 491 -7.63 17.34 -23.73
C LYS A 491 -8.96 16.59 -23.73
N SER A 492 -9.96 17.12 -24.43
CA SER A 492 -11.27 16.47 -24.59
C SER A 492 -11.14 15.11 -25.27
N HIS A 493 -10.36 15.02 -26.36
CA HIS A 493 -10.14 13.75 -27.06
C HIS A 493 -9.39 12.72 -26.20
N VAL A 494 -8.36 13.14 -25.47
CA VAL A 494 -7.62 12.27 -24.55
C VAL A 494 -8.51 11.75 -23.43
N LEU A 495 -9.39 12.59 -22.87
CA LEU A 495 -10.35 12.19 -21.83
C LEU A 495 -11.40 11.22 -22.38
N GLN A 496 -11.82 11.39 -23.63
CA GLN A 496 -12.73 10.45 -24.30
C GLN A 496 -12.07 9.08 -24.51
N LEU A 497 -10.84 9.04 -25.04
CA LEU A 497 -10.07 7.79 -25.18
C LEU A 497 -9.82 7.12 -23.82
N ALA A 498 -9.66 7.91 -22.77
CA ALA A 498 -9.44 7.43 -21.40
C ALA A 498 -10.66 6.77 -20.75
N LYS A 499 -11.86 6.84 -21.34
CA LYS A 499 -13.03 6.09 -20.87
C LYS A 499 -12.82 4.58 -20.98
N THR A 500 -12.03 4.13 -21.96
CA THR A 500 -11.72 2.71 -22.17
C THR A 500 -10.30 2.41 -21.68
N LYS A 501 -10.19 1.66 -20.58
CA LYS A 501 -8.91 1.35 -19.93
C LYS A 501 -7.93 0.60 -20.84
N ASP A 502 -8.44 -0.19 -21.78
CA ASP A 502 -7.62 -1.00 -22.69
C ASP A 502 -6.94 -0.16 -23.79
N LYS A 503 -7.52 1.00 -24.13
CA LYS A 503 -6.95 1.92 -25.14
C LYS A 503 -5.96 2.90 -24.52
N MET A 504 -6.25 3.38 -23.32
CA MET A 504 -5.50 4.46 -22.68
C MET A 504 -5.23 4.14 -21.20
N SER A 505 -3.98 3.79 -20.89
CA SER A 505 -3.58 3.59 -19.51
C SER A 505 -3.65 4.90 -18.71
N LYS A 506 -3.91 4.81 -17.39
CA LYS A 506 -3.87 5.98 -16.48
C LYS A 506 -2.53 6.72 -16.57
N LYS A 507 -1.42 5.99 -16.74
CA LYS A 507 -0.08 6.58 -16.88
C LYS A 507 0.03 7.42 -18.16
N LYS A 508 -0.38 6.87 -19.31
CA LYS A 508 -0.35 7.57 -20.60
C LYS A 508 -1.25 8.80 -20.58
N ARG A 509 -2.47 8.69 -20.04
CA ARG A 509 -3.39 9.83 -19.85
C ARG A 509 -2.72 10.98 -19.09
N ASN A 510 -2.09 10.67 -17.96
CA ASN A 510 -1.45 11.69 -17.14
C ASN A 510 -0.24 12.33 -17.85
N TYR A 511 0.47 11.61 -18.72
CA TYR A 511 1.55 12.18 -19.53
C TYR A 511 1.03 13.08 -20.64
N LEU A 512 -0.05 12.68 -21.32
CA LEU A 512 -0.68 13.51 -22.34
C LEU A 512 -1.19 14.82 -21.76
N LEU A 513 -1.70 14.78 -20.52
CA LEU A 513 -2.29 15.92 -19.81
C LEU A 513 -1.34 16.54 -18.76
N GLU A 514 -0.03 16.40 -18.93
CA GLU A 514 0.93 17.05 -18.03
C GLU A 514 1.07 18.53 -18.38
N GLU A 515 0.48 19.38 -17.54
CA GLU A 515 0.41 20.83 -17.71
C GLU A 515 1.55 21.56 -16.97
N ARG A 516 2.31 20.87 -16.11
CA ARG A 516 3.42 21.47 -15.36
C ARG A 516 4.64 21.68 -16.26
N ASP A 517 5.39 22.73 -15.96
CA ASP A 517 6.64 23.05 -16.66
C ASP A 517 7.74 22.02 -16.35
N ILE A 518 8.11 21.23 -17.35
CA ILE A 518 9.12 20.18 -17.27
C ILE A 518 10.56 20.72 -17.13
N ASN A 519 10.78 22.02 -17.29
CA ASN A 519 12.09 22.63 -17.07
C ASN A 519 12.33 22.96 -15.59
N LYS A 520 11.27 23.00 -14.76
CA LYS A 520 11.41 23.21 -13.32
C LYS A 520 12.10 22.01 -12.66
N PHE A 521 13.08 22.30 -11.82
CA PHE A 521 13.89 21.29 -11.12
C PHE A 521 13.02 20.30 -10.32
N ASP A 522 12.02 20.78 -9.59
CA ASP A 522 11.15 19.93 -8.78
C ASP A 522 10.33 18.95 -9.63
N VAL A 523 9.84 19.39 -10.80
CA VAL A 523 9.09 18.54 -11.74
C VAL A 523 10.01 17.47 -12.32
N GLN A 524 11.23 17.83 -12.71
CA GLN A 524 12.24 16.87 -13.19
C GLN A 524 12.57 15.83 -12.11
N LYS A 525 12.74 16.28 -10.86
CA LYS A 525 12.99 15.42 -9.71
C LYS A 525 11.86 14.41 -9.49
N GLU A 526 10.61 14.81 -9.67
CA GLU A 526 9.47 13.88 -9.62
C GLU A 526 9.50 12.83 -10.73
N PHE A 527 9.81 13.21 -11.98
CA PHE A 527 9.95 12.27 -13.08
C PHE A 527 11.08 11.26 -12.84
N ILE A 528 12.23 11.74 -12.34
CA ILE A 528 13.35 10.91 -11.91
C ILE A 528 12.89 9.94 -10.81
N ASN A 529 12.26 10.44 -9.76
CA ASN A 529 11.80 9.61 -8.64
C ASN A 529 10.79 8.55 -9.08
N ARG A 530 9.97 8.84 -10.10
CA ARG A 530 8.91 7.95 -10.56
C ARG A 530 9.40 6.89 -11.55
N ASN A 531 10.31 7.26 -12.45
CA ASN A 531 10.68 6.43 -13.59
C ASN A 531 12.11 5.88 -13.50
N LEU A 532 13.03 6.60 -12.86
CA LEU A 532 14.44 6.24 -12.77
C LEU A 532 14.81 5.62 -11.42
N VAL A 533 14.20 6.09 -10.33
CA VAL A 533 14.43 5.61 -8.97
C VAL A 533 13.45 4.50 -8.62
N ASP A 534 13.95 3.42 -8.01
CA ASP A 534 13.10 2.40 -7.41
C ASP A 534 12.63 2.82 -6.01
N THR A 535 11.35 3.19 -5.88
CA THR A 535 10.74 3.74 -4.65
C THR A 535 10.04 2.69 -3.78
N ARG A 536 10.22 1.40 -4.07
CA ARG A 536 9.53 0.33 -3.34
C ARG A 536 10.02 0.22 -1.90
N TYR A 537 9.10 -0.14 -0.99
CA TYR A 537 9.35 -0.25 0.46
C TYR A 537 10.66 -0.99 0.78
N ALA A 538 10.83 -2.21 0.25
CA ALA A 538 12.04 -2.99 0.50
C ALA A 538 13.31 -2.25 0.05
N THR A 539 13.32 -1.71 -1.16
CA THR A 539 14.46 -0.92 -1.69
C THR A 539 14.79 0.26 -0.81
N ARG A 540 13.74 0.96 -0.36
CA ARG A 540 13.88 2.10 0.54
C ARG A 540 14.49 1.69 1.88
N GLU A 541 14.03 0.61 2.51
CA GLU A 541 14.57 0.17 3.80
C GLU A 541 16.05 -0.23 3.71
N LEU A 542 16.45 -1.00 2.69
CA LEU A 542 17.86 -1.34 2.48
C LEU A 542 18.72 -0.10 2.21
N MET A 543 18.21 0.83 1.41
CA MET A 543 18.91 2.09 1.15
C MET A 543 19.05 2.96 2.40
N ILE A 544 18.01 3.04 3.23
CA ILE A 544 18.04 3.78 4.49
C ILE A 544 19.15 3.20 5.37
N LEU A 545 19.20 1.88 5.52
CA LEU A 545 20.24 1.20 6.30
C LEU A 545 21.64 1.52 5.78
N LEU A 546 21.88 1.34 4.47
CA LEU A 546 23.21 1.59 3.89
C LEU A 546 23.63 3.07 4.00
N LYS A 547 22.72 3.99 3.69
CA LYS A 547 23.00 5.43 3.82
C LYS A 547 23.26 5.84 5.26
N ALA A 548 22.49 5.31 6.20
CA ALA A 548 22.68 5.57 7.62
C ALA A 548 24.04 5.04 8.09
N TYR A 549 24.40 3.81 7.71
CA TYR A 549 25.67 3.19 8.09
C TYR A 549 26.87 4.01 7.63
N PHE A 550 26.93 4.39 6.35
CA PHE A 550 28.06 5.17 5.84
C PHE A 550 28.08 6.59 6.44
N LYS A 551 26.92 7.22 6.60
CA LYS A 551 26.83 8.56 7.19
C LYS A 551 27.26 8.59 8.67
N GLU A 552 26.87 7.60 9.46
CA GLU A 552 27.19 7.56 10.91
C GLU A 552 28.63 7.15 11.20
N ASN A 553 29.33 6.57 10.22
CA ASN A 553 30.75 6.21 10.31
C ASN A 553 31.65 7.16 9.49
N ASP A 554 31.15 8.34 9.15
CA ASP A 554 31.88 9.40 8.41
C ASP A 554 32.52 8.90 7.10
N ARG A 555 31.81 8.03 6.37
CA ARG A 555 32.24 7.45 5.09
C ARG A 555 31.56 8.13 3.90
N GLU A 556 32.34 8.50 2.89
CA GLU A 556 31.85 9.20 1.68
C GLU A 556 31.29 8.27 0.59
N VAL A 557 30.55 7.22 0.99
CA VAL A 557 29.97 6.27 0.03
C VAL A 557 28.58 6.73 -0.43
N VAL A 558 28.40 6.87 -1.73
CA VAL A 558 27.14 7.31 -2.33
C VAL A 558 26.26 6.11 -2.68
N VAL A 559 25.09 5.98 -2.04
CA VAL A 559 24.14 4.88 -2.30
C VAL A 559 22.97 5.35 -3.17
N LYS A 560 22.79 4.73 -4.34
CA LYS A 560 21.77 5.11 -5.35
C LYS A 560 20.89 3.91 -5.76
N PRO A 561 19.57 4.11 -5.87
CA PRO A 561 18.68 3.13 -6.49
C PRO A 561 18.62 3.33 -8.00
N ILE A 562 18.34 2.26 -8.73
CA ILE A 562 17.98 2.33 -10.14
C ILE A 562 16.77 1.46 -10.46
N ASN A 563 15.90 1.95 -11.33
CA ASN A 563 14.71 1.24 -11.75
C ASN A 563 15.04 0.24 -12.86
N GLY A 564 14.57 -1.00 -12.70
CA GLY A 564 14.77 -2.05 -13.69
C GLY A 564 14.20 -1.76 -15.09
N SER A 565 13.27 -0.81 -15.25
CA SER A 565 12.88 -0.37 -16.60
C SER A 565 14.03 0.33 -17.33
N PHE A 566 14.83 1.12 -16.63
CA PHE A 566 15.92 1.87 -17.21
C PHE A 566 17.11 0.95 -17.56
N THR A 567 17.46 0.02 -16.68
CA THR A 567 18.51 -0.97 -16.96
C THR A 567 18.11 -1.92 -18.09
N ASN A 568 16.83 -2.29 -18.18
CA ASN A 568 16.31 -3.06 -19.32
C ASN A 568 16.36 -2.25 -20.64
N TYR A 569 16.19 -0.93 -20.58
CA TYR A 569 16.36 -0.06 -21.74
C TYR A 569 17.83 -0.04 -22.20
N LEU A 570 18.77 0.18 -21.27
CA LEU A 570 20.21 0.17 -21.58
C LEU A 570 20.66 -1.18 -22.15
N ARG A 571 20.18 -2.29 -21.59
CA ARG A 571 20.45 -3.63 -22.11
C ARG A 571 20.09 -3.75 -23.59
N LYS A 572 18.89 -3.31 -23.96
CA LYS A 572 18.41 -3.34 -25.35
C LYS A 572 19.24 -2.43 -26.24
N LEU A 573 19.57 -1.24 -25.74
CA LEU A 573 20.39 -0.26 -26.46
C LEU A 573 21.79 -0.81 -26.77
N TRP A 574 22.39 -1.57 -25.85
CA TRP A 574 23.71 -2.17 -26.01
C TRP A 574 23.70 -3.53 -26.71
N GLY A 575 22.55 -4.00 -27.20
CA GLY A 575 22.45 -5.29 -27.89
C GLY A 575 22.78 -6.50 -27.00
N LEU A 576 22.63 -6.38 -25.68
CA LEU A 576 22.96 -7.46 -24.75
C LEU A 576 21.80 -8.47 -24.68
N HIS A 577 22.05 -9.69 -25.15
CA HIS A 577 21.09 -10.79 -25.09
C HIS A 577 20.96 -11.35 -23.67
N LYS A 578 19.73 -11.71 -23.30
CA LYS A 578 19.40 -12.32 -22.01
C LYS A 578 18.95 -13.76 -22.26
N ASP A 579 19.88 -14.69 -22.19
CA ASP A 579 19.52 -16.10 -22.08
C ASP A 579 19.14 -16.40 -20.63
N ARG A 580 17.92 -16.90 -20.42
CA ARG A 580 17.40 -17.21 -19.07
C ARG A 580 17.45 -18.70 -18.77
N ASP A 581 17.66 -19.53 -19.79
CA ASP A 581 17.50 -20.97 -19.70
C ASP A 581 18.86 -21.69 -19.61
N GLU A 582 19.97 -21.02 -19.97
CA GLU A 582 21.31 -21.63 -19.96
C GLU A 582 22.21 -21.32 -18.73
N ASP A 583 22.12 -20.16 -18.07
CA ASP A 583 23.11 -19.80 -17.01
C ASP A 583 22.68 -18.69 -16.01
N TYR A 584 23.21 -18.72 -14.77
CA TYR A 584 23.11 -17.65 -13.76
C TYR A 584 23.95 -16.40 -14.10
N LYS A 585 24.86 -16.46 -15.09
CA LYS A 585 25.68 -15.33 -15.58
C LYS A 585 24.87 -14.06 -15.87
N HIS A 586 23.63 -14.19 -16.29
CA HIS A 586 22.77 -13.04 -16.57
C HIS A 586 22.55 -12.16 -15.34
N HIS A 587 22.65 -12.67 -14.10
CA HIS A 587 22.59 -11.83 -12.90
C HIS A 587 23.82 -10.94 -12.74
N ALA A 588 25.01 -11.45 -13.06
CA ALA A 588 26.24 -10.66 -13.04
C ALA A 588 26.26 -9.63 -14.17
N GLN A 589 25.81 -10.01 -15.37
CA GLN A 589 25.62 -9.07 -16.48
C GLN A 589 24.65 -7.94 -16.09
N ASP A 590 23.54 -8.26 -15.44
CA ASP A 590 22.57 -7.28 -14.95
C ASP A 590 23.22 -6.32 -13.95
N ALA A 591 24.02 -6.83 -13.01
CA ALA A 591 24.76 -6.00 -12.05
C ALA A 591 25.78 -5.05 -12.72
N LEU A 592 26.46 -5.49 -13.78
CA LEU A 592 27.35 -4.63 -14.56
C LEU A 592 26.59 -3.51 -15.29
N ILE A 593 25.42 -3.82 -15.86
CA ILE A 593 24.55 -2.82 -16.48
C ILE A 593 24.09 -1.79 -15.43
N VAL A 594 23.74 -2.24 -14.22
CA VAL A 594 23.36 -1.38 -13.09
C VAL A 594 24.52 -0.44 -12.71
N ALA A 595 25.74 -0.96 -12.57
CA ALA A 595 26.92 -0.17 -12.26
C ALA A 595 27.20 0.88 -13.34
N MET A 596 27.20 0.47 -14.61
CA MET A 596 27.41 1.38 -15.74
C MET A 596 26.31 2.44 -15.86
N ALA A 597 25.06 2.09 -15.56
CA ALA A 597 23.98 3.05 -15.53
C ALA A 597 24.19 4.13 -14.45
N GLY A 598 24.69 3.74 -13.28
CA GLY A 598 25.11 4.70 -12.25
C GLY A 598 26.24 5.61 -12.70
N TYR A 599 27.25 5.04 -13.36
CA TYR A 599 28.38 5.80 -13.93
C TYR A 599 27.90 6.83 -14.97
N LEU A 600 27.07 6.42 -15.94
CA LEU A 600 26.51 7.31 -16.96
C LEU A 600 25.72 8.48 -16.37
N LEU A 601 24.97 8.26 -15.28
CA LEU A 601 24.22 9.31 -14.63
C LEU A 601 25.11 10.32 -13.90
N GLU A 602 26.26 9.88 -13.38
CA GLU A 602 27.26 10.73 -12.75
C GLU A 602 28.02 11.58 -13.77
N THR A 603 28.33 11.02 -14.94
CA THR A 603 29.13 11.69 -15.97
C THR A 603 28.29 12.34 -17.07
N LYS A 604 26.96 12.42 -16.91
CA LYS A 604 26.04 12.93 -17.95
C LYS A 604 26.39 14.34 -18.44
N ASP A 605 26.82 15.23 -17.53
CA ASP A 605 27.07 16.63 -17.86
C ASP A 605 28.41 16.77 -18.60
N LEU A 606 29.40 15.96 -18.23
CA LEU A 606 30.66 15.80 -18.95
C LEU A 606 30.42 15.29 -20.38
N PHE A 607 29.61 14.24 -20.53
CA PHE A 607 29.26 13.70 -21.85
C PHE A 607 28.44 14.67 -22.68
N LYS A 608 27.55 15.47 -22.05
CA LYS A 608 26.82 16.52 -22.75
C LYS A 608 27.77 17.58 -23.29
N GLN A 609 28.77 18.00 -22.51
CA GLN A 609 29.80 18.94 -22.96
C GLN A 609 30.65 18.35 -24.09
N GLN A 610 31.09 17.10 -23.97
CA GLN A 610 31.83 16.40 -25.02
C GLN A 610 31.03 16.25 -26.32
N ASN A 611 29.74 15.90 -26.23
CA ASN A 611 28.87 15.80 -27.41
C ASN A 611 28.65 17.16 -28.07
N ILE A 612 28.51 18.24 -27.30
CA ILE A 612 28.43 19.61 -27.84
C ILE A 612 29.74 19.98 -28.55
N MET A 613 30.90 19.56 -28.03
CA MET A 613 32.18 19.78 -28.71
C MET A 613 32.29 18.95 -30.01
N ILE A 614 31.86 17.68 -29.98
CA ILE A 614 31.86 16.79 -31.16
C ILE A 614 30.89 17.27 -32.25
N ASP A 615 29.70 17.76 -31.89
CA ASP A 615 28.73 18.30 -32.85
C ASP A 615 29.19 19.62 -33.48
N ASN A 616 30.02 20.40 -32.77
CA ASN A 616 30.57 21.67 -33.25
C ASN A 616 31.91 21.53 -34.00
N GLU A 617 32.60 20.40 -33.89
CA GLU A 617 33.89 20.15 -34.56
C GLU A 617 33.78 19.00 -35.57
N ARG A 618 33.84 19.35 -36.87
CA ARG A 618 34.42 18.43 -37.87
C ARG A 618 35.80 18.03 -37.36
N ILE A 619 35.93 16.77 -36.94
CA ILE A 619 37.15 16.06 -36.54
C ILE A 619 38.42 16.83 -36.91
N VAL A 620 39.04 17.49 -35.92
CA VAL A 620 40.48 17.70 -35.95
C VAL A 620 41.05 16.66 -35.00
N SER A 621 41.67 15.64 -35.56
CA SER A 621 42.44 14.69 -34.79
C SER A 621 43.54 15.43 -34.04
N VAL A 622 43.66 15.20 -32.74
CA VAL A 622 44.92 15.45 -32.06
C VAL A 622 45.25 14.22 -31.21
N LYS A 623 46.49 13.76 -31.41
CA LYS A 623 47.12 12.55 -30.88
C LYS A 623 47.04 12.39 -29.38
#